data_AF-A0A7S0U7H2-F1
#
_entry.id   AF-A0A7S0U7H2-F1
#
_cell.length_a   1.000
_cell.length_b   1.000
_cell.length_c   1.000
_cell.angle_alpha   90.00
_cell.angle_beta   90.00
_cell.angle_gamma   90.00
#
_symmetry.space_group_name_H-M   'P 1'
#
loop_
_entity.id
_entity.type
_entity.pdbx_description
1 polymer ?
#
loop_
_entity_poly.entity_id
_entity_poly.type
_entity_poly.pdbx_seq_one_letter_code
_entity_poly.pdbx_strand_id
1 'polypeptide(L)'
;AEREAEAAKGLKRPVRVSRYKTCLDAKLGEMAEAFCIPAGDLAGNYMRWLSSDRPDNPVDETADNRRPVDPDEDPVEMAIKLVPHAELHGFRDAGAVLAGVKYVAAKQVAFDPKLRREVRMRWFKDNGCLTVRHTQKGEESGEVYHLDMLTWREKRHQKVSSEEFLEMVKAKEDGLIDFSIRLDERDHQELLGNLRDCYLLHPRGGGGVSDQAREWDRLRHEVLEEALEKHLYPMLEHGLVAMRIKEAKVFVGRRIKEAMEAMIRVAPYTWRPPQADARPRKARAIMGVHLAAPTE
;
A
#
# COMPACT_ATOMS: atom_id res chain seq x y z
N ALA A 1 18.09 -7.04 53.08
CA ALA A 1 16.84 -7.72 52.64
C ALA A 1 16.04 -6.87 51.65
N GLU A 2 15.49 -5.71 52.02
CA GLU A 2 14.69 -4.88 51.07
C GLU A 2 15.51 -4.25 49.93
N ARG A 3 16.76 -3.84 50.18
CA ARG A 3 17.65 -3.29 49.13
C ARG A 3 18.10 -4.31 48.08
N GLU A 4 18.10 -5.61 48.41
CA GLU A 4 18.41 -6.68 47.46
C GLU A 4 17.18 -7.13 46.66
N ALA A 5 15.97 -6.91 47.19
CA ALA A 5 14.72 -7.18 46.48
C ALA A 5 14.46 -6.17 45.34
N GLU A 6 14.97 -4.93 45.45
CA GLU A 6 14.86 -3.93 44.38
C GLU A 6 15.84 -4.18 43.23
N ALA A 7 17.02 -4.75 43.51
CA ALA A 7 18.03 -5.08 42.51
C ALA A 7 17.63 -6.27 41.61
N ALA A 8 16.62 -7.07 42.01
CA ALA A 8 16.11 -8.21 41.27
C ALA A 8 15.04 -7.86 40.19
N LYS A 9 14.62 -6.60 40.09
CA LYS A 9 13.81 -6.14 38.95
C LYS A 9 14.74 -5.99 37.74
N GLY A 10 14.93 -7.07 36.99
CA GLY A 10 15.69 -7.08 35.75
C GLY A 10 15.33 -5.90 34.83
N LEU A 11 16.32 -5.38 34.09
CA LEU A 11 16.14 -4.22 33.22
C LEU A 11 14.89 -4.40 32.34
N LYS A 12 13.93 -3.48 32.48
CA LYS A 12 12.78 -3.42 31.57
C LYS A 12 13.31 -3.31 30.14
N ARG A 13 12.83 -4.16 29.25
CA ARG A 13 13.15 -4.08 27.82
C ARG A 13 12.91 -2.63 27.36
N PRO A 14 13.82 -2.03 26.58
CA PRO A 14 13.63 -0.67 26.11
C PRO A 14 12.29 -0.58 25.36
N VAL A 15 11.40 0.28 25.85
CA VAL A 15 10.13 0.54 25.18
C VAL A 15 10.48 1.24 23.86
N ARG A 16 10.14 0.61 22.74
CA ARG A 16 10.25 1.26 21.42
C ARG A 16 9.24 2.41 21.39
N VAL A 17 9.69 3.62 21.70
CA VAL A 17 8.89 4.82 21.53
C VAL A 17 8.74 5.05 20.03
N SER A 18 7.49 5.09 19.55
CA SER A 18 7.20 5.38 18.15
C SER A 18 7.63 6.80 17.83
N ARG A 19 8.27 7.03 16.68
CA ARG A 19 8.67 8.36 16.20
C ARG A 19 7.51 9.37 16.28
N TYR A 20 6.28 8.92 15.98
CA TYR A 20 5.08 9.75 16.09
C TYR A 20 4.81 10.21 17.53
N LYS A 21 4.98 9.32 18.52
CA LYS A 21 4.85 9.69 19.93
C LYS A 21 5.92 10.70 20.33
N THR A 22 7.16 10.50 19.89
CA THR A 22 8.25 11.47 20.12
C THR A 22 7.91 12.86 19.56
N CYS A 23 7.32 12.94 18.35
CA CYS A 23 6.87 14.20 17.77
C CYS A 23 5.72 14.85 18.57
N LEU A 24 4.77 14.05 19.08
CA LEU A 24 3.68 14.56 19.92
C LEU A 24 4.18 15.06 21.28
N ASP A 25 5.08 14.31 21.92
CA ASP A 25 5.70 14.71 23.19
C ASP A 25 6.50 16.02 23.01
N ALA A 26 7.07 16.25 21.83
CA ALA A 26 7.74 17.50 21.41
C ALA A 26 6.79 18.63 20.98
N LYS A 27 5.47 18.48 21.18
CA LYS A 27 4.42 19.45 20.79
C LYS A 27 4.35 19.81 19.30
N LEU A 28 4.93 18.97 18.43
CA LEU A 28 4.90 19.22 16.99
C LEU A 28 3.50 19.04 16.38
N GLY A 29 2.60 18.33 17.09
CA GLY A 29 1.20 18.22 16.71
C GLY A 29 0.42 19.52 16.83
N GLU A 30 0.69 20.31 17.87
CA GLU A 30 0.04 21.62 18.08
C GLU A 30 0.40 22.58 16.94
N MET A 31 1.67 22.56 16.49
CA MET A 31 2.10 23.33 15.32
C MET A 31 1.42 22.84 14.04
N ALA A 32 1.30 21.52 13.84
CA ALA A 32 0.61 20.98 12.67
C ALA A 32 -0.85 21.46 12.61
N GLU A 33 -1.56 21.45 13.73
CA GLU A 33 -2.95 21.92 13.83
C GLU A 33 -3.11 23.42 13.58
N ALA A 34 -2.06 24.22 13.80
CA ALA A 34 -2.10 25.67 13.60
C ALA A 34 -2.23 26.07 12.13
N PHE A 35 -1.67 25.31 11.19
CA PHE A 35 -1.71 25.64 9.76
C PHE A 35 -2.37 24.58 8.87
N CYS A 36 -2.52 23.33 9.32
CA CYS A 36 -3.23 22.29 8.58
C CYS A 36 -4.69 22.18 9.02
N ILE A 37 -5.58 21.81 8.09
CA ILE A 37 -6.89 21.30 8.51
C ILE A 37 -6.74 19.89 9.12
N PRO A 38 -7.58 19.52 10.10
CA PRO A 38 -7.64 18.16 10.61
C PRO A 38 -7.85 17.14 9.49
N ALA A 39 -7.22 15.97 9.60
CA ALA A 39 -7.30 14.92 8.57
C ALA A 39 -8.75 14.47 8.26
N GLY A 40 -9.63 14.46 9.26
CA GLY A 40 -11.05 14.15 9.08
C GLY A 40 -11.81 15.20 8.26
N ASP A 41 -11.41 16.46 8.36
CA ASP A 41 -11.99 17.57 7.59
C ASP A 41 -11.50 17.53 6.14
N LEU A 42 -10.21 17.22 5.91
CA LEU A 42 -9.69 16.93 4.57
C LEU A 42 -10.48 15.78 3.91
N ALA A 43 -10.70 14.68 4.64
CA ALA A 43 -11.49 13.58 4.13
C ALA A 43 -12.93 14.01 3.81
N GLY A 44 -13.53 14.87 4.63
CA GLY A 44 -14.85 15.46 4.37
C GLY A 44 -14.88 16.31 3.09
N ASN A 45 -13.91 17.21 2.93
CA ASN A 45 -13.75 18.03 1.74
C ASN A 45 -13.58 17.16 0.49
N TYR A 46 -12.74 16.12 0.55
CA TYR A 46 -12.49 15.22 -0.57
C TYR A 46 -13.75 14.43 -0.98
N MET A 47 -14.55 13.96 -0.01
CA MET A 47 -15.81 13.26 -0.30
C MET A 47 -16.83 14.16 -1.00
N ARG A 48 -16.91 15.43 -0.59
CA ARG A 48 -17.77 16.42 -1.23
C ARG A 48 -17.28 16.73 -2.64
N TRP A 49 -15.97 16.90 -2.81
CA TRP A 49 -15.33 17.07 -4.12
C TRP A 49 -15.63 15.88 -5.06
N LEU A 50 -15.60 14.64 -4.54
CA LEU A 50 -16.00 13.45 -5.32
C LEU A 50 -17.49 13.41 -5.68
N SER A 51 -18.34 14.11 -4.93
CA SER A 51 -19.79 14.11 -5.11
C SER A 51 -20.29 15.31 -5.93
N SER A 52 -19.45 16.32 -6.17
CA SER A 52 -19.81 17.46 -7.01
C SER A 52 -19.77 17.05 -8.48
N ASP A 53 -20.91 17.19 -9.17
CA ASP A 53 -21.11 16.94 -10.61
C ASP A 53 -20.33 17.90 -11.54
N ARG A 54 -19.33 18.65 -11.03
CA ARG A 54 -18.61 19.67 -11.80
C ARG A 54 -17.11 19.44 -11.75
N PRO A 55 -16.47 19.01 -12.86
CA PRO A 55 -15.02 18.89 -12.94
C PRO A 55 -14.29 20.25 -12.94
N ASP A 56 -14.99 21.36 -13.22
CA ASP A 56 -14.35 22.67 -13.47
C ASP A 56 -14.51 23.71 -12.34
N ASN A 57 -15.21 23.39 -11.25
CA ASN A 57 -15.39 24.33 -10.14
C ASN A 57 -14.50 23.93 -8.95
N PRO A 58 -13.42 24.69 -8.65
CA PRO A 58 -12.62 24.43 -7.46
C PRO A 58 -13.53 24.65 -6.27
N VAL A 59 -13.70 23.61 -5.43
CA VAL A 59 -14.29 23.65 -4.08
C VAL A 59 -15.12 24.91 -3.90
N ASP A 60 -16.33 24.85 -4.46
CA ASP A 60 -17.34 25.90 -4.39
C ASP A 60 -17.24 26.61 -3.02
N GLU A 61 -17.32 27.95 -2.99
CA GLU A 61 -17.34 28.76 -1.77
C GLU A 61 -18.57 28.46 -0.89
N THR A 62 -19.11 27.25 -0.99
CA THR A 62 -20.09 26.68 -0.09
C THR A 62 -19.52 26.74 1.32
N ALA A 63 -20.28 27.39 2.21
CA ALA A 63 -19.91 27.75 3.57
C ALA A 63 -19.42 26.60 4.48
N ASP A 64 -19.54 25.35 4.03
CA ASP A 64 -19.29 24.15 4.83
C ASP A 64 -17.87 23.55 4.66
N ASN A 65 -17.09 23.93 3.64
CA ASN A 65 -15.75 23.37 3.46
C ASN A 65 -14.75 24.05 4.39
N ARG A 66 -14.11 23.28 5.26
CA ARG A 66 -13.11 23.82 6.18
C ARG A 66 -11.82 24.10 5.41
N ARG A 67 -11.38 25.34 5.43
CA ARG A 67 -10.12 25.78 4.83
C ARG A 67 -9.04 25.89 5.90
N PRO A 68 -7.77 25.64 5.56
CA PRO A 68 -6.67 25.96 6.46
C PRO A 68 -6.59 27.47 6.67
N VAL A 69 -6.02 27.87 7.80
CA VAL A 69 -5.71 29.28 8.09
C VAL A 69 -4.20 29.40 8.08
N ASP A 70 -3.68 30.44 7.41
CA ASP A 70 -2.26 30.76 7.44
C ASP A 70 -1.97 31.54 8.72
N PRO A 71 -1.03 31.07 9.56
CA PRO A 71 -0.53 31.86 10.68
C PRO A 71 0.12 33.17 10.21
N ASP A 72 0.08 34.20 11.07
CA ASP A 72 0.70 35.50 10.82
C ASP A 72 2.24 35.45 10.75
N GLU A 73 2.85 34.36 11.22
CA GLU A 73 4.30 34.16 11.23
C GLU A 73 4.75 33.21 10.10
N ASP A 74 5.99 33.39 9.64
CA ASP A 74 6.60 32.48 8.67
C ASP A 74 6.83 31.08 9.29
N PRO A 75 6.75 29.99 8.49
CA PRO A 75 6.90 28.65 9.02
C PRO A 75 8.21 28.39 9.75
N VAL A 76 9.30 29.00 9.27
CA VAL A 76 10.63 28.88 9.88
C VAL A 76 10.69 29.62 11.21
N GLU A 77 10.07 30.79 11.31
CA GLU A 77 10.04 31.56 12.56
C GLU A 77 9.24 30.82 13.65
N MET A 78 8.09 30.27 13.27
CA MET A 78 7.28 29.43 14.16
C MET A 78 8.06 28.19 14.61
N ALA A 79 8.82 27.56 13.70
CA ALA A 79 9.66 26.41 14.04
C ALA A 79 10.80 26.79 15.00
N ILE A 80 11.47 27.92 14.80
CA ILE A 80 12.56 28.41 15.68
C ILE A 80 12.06 28.55 17.13
N LYS A 81 10.84 29.07 17.33
CA LYS A 81 10.23 29.21 18.67
C LYS A 81 10.02 27.86 19.37
N LEU A 82 9.82 26.79 18.61
CA LEU A 82 9.60 25.44 19.13
C LEU A 82 10.89 24.65 19.36
N VAL A 83 12.02 25.04 18.76
CA VAL A 83 13.32 24.34 18.91
C VAL A 83 13.71 24.12 20.37
N PRO A 84 13.66 25.10 21.30
CA PRO A 84 14.07 24.90 22.68
C PRO A 84 13.28 23.80 23.42
N HIS A 85 12.01 23.62 23.06
CA HIS A 85 11.16 22.57 23.62
C HIS A 85 11.38 21.22 22.92
N ALA A 86 11.59 21.23 21.61
CA ALA A 86 11.75 20.03 20.79
C ALA A 86 13.17 19.42 20.85
N GLU A 87 14.18 20.19 21.29
CA GLU A 87 15.57 19.73 21.41
C GLU A 87 15.70 18.54 22.36
N LEU A 88 14.95 18.54 23.47
CA LEU A 88 14.85 17.43 24.43
C LEU A 88 14.41 16.10 23.79
N HIS A 89 13.74 16.18 22.64
CA HIS A 89 13.21 15.04 21.89
C HIS A 89 14.03 14.74 20.62
N GLY A 90 15.17 15.41 20.43
CA GLY A 90 16.11 15.16 19.34
C GLY A 90 15.96 16.09 18.12
N PHE A 91 15.12 17.13 18.18
CA PHE A 91 14.96 18.11 17.11
C PHE A 91 15.81 19.35 17.38
N ARG A 92 17.00 19.41 16.77
CA ARG A 92 18.04 20.41 17.12
C ARG A 92 17.99 21.70 16.32
N ASP A 93 17.28 21.71 15.20
CA ASP A 93 17.17 22.85 14.30
C ASP A 93 15.73 23.00 13.79
N ALA A 94 15.44 24.18 13.23
CA ALA A 94 14.10 24.49 12.70
C ALA A 94 13.70 23.55 11.55
N GLY A 95 14.66 23.05 10.76
CA GLY A 95 14.39 22.10 9.67
C GLY A 95 13.93 20.73 10.19
N ALA A 96 14.54 20.25 11.26
CA ALA A 96 14.18 19.02 11.95
C ALA A 96 12.79 19.14 12.59
N VAL A 97 12.49 20.29 13.20
CA VAL A 97 11.16 20.61 13.72
C VAL A 97 10.13 20.56 12.59
N LEU A 98 10.34 21.30 11.50
CA LEU A 98 9.43 21.30 10.34
C LEU A 98 9.26 19.91 9.72
N ALA A 99 10.33 19.13 9.60
CA ALA A 99 10.26 17.74 9.12
C ALA A 99 9.47 16.84 10.09
N GLY A 100 9.58 17.06 11.40
CA GLY A 100 8.81 16.36 12.42
C GLY A 100 7.32 16.73 12.38
N VAL A 101 6.99 18.00 12.21
CA VAL A 101 5.63 18.53 12.04
C VAL A 101 5.00 17.95 10.78
N LYS A 102 5.72 18.01 9.65
CA LYS A 102 5.31 17.38 8.38
C LYS A 102 5.01 15.90 8.56
N TYR A 103 5.90 15.15 9.22
CA TYR A 103 5.69 13.74 9.50
C TYR A 103 4.42 13.47 10.33
N VAL A 104 4.13 14.31 11.33
CA VAL A 104 2.91 14.19 12.15
C VAL A 104 1.67 14.43 11.30
N ALA A 105 1.62 15.55 10.57
CA ALA A 105 0.49 15.90 9.72
C ALA A 105 0.26 14.84 8.63
N ALA A 106 1.33 14.41 7.95
CA ALA A 106 1.27 13.40 6.91
C ALA A 106 0.74 12.06 7.44
N LYS A 107 1.16 11.67 8.64
CA LYS A 107 0.67 10.46 9.29
C LYS A 107 -0.79 10.57 9.71
N GLN A 108 -1.25 11.73 10.19
CA GLN A 108 -2.66 11.94 10.49
C GLN A 108 -3.53 11.81 9.23
N VAL A 109 -3.11 12.44 8.13
CA VAL A 109 -3.77 12.34 6.81
C VAL A 109 -3.82 10.90 6.31
N ALA A 110 -2.69 10.21 6.28
CA ALA A 110 -2.60 8.85 5.74
C ALA A 110 -3.41 7.80 6.53
N PHE A 111 -3.60 8.02 7.84
CA PHE A 111 -4.31 7.09 8.72
C PHE A 111 -5.79 7.45 8.91
N ASP A 112 -6.31 8.52 8.27
CA ASP A 112 -7.74 8.80 8.27
C ASP A 112 -8.54 7.64 7.62
N PRO A 113 -9.52 7.04 8.32
CA PRO A 113 -10.25 5.88 7.81
C PRO A 113 -11.06 6.15 6.54
N LYS A 114 -11.62 7.36 6.39
CA LYS A 114 -12.49 7.74 5.26
C LYS A 114 -11.65 7.95 4.02
N LEU A 115 -10.60 8.77 4.11
CA LEU A 115 -9.67 9.03 3.01
C LEU A 115 -9.02 7.74 2.54
N ARG A 116 -8.49 6.94 3.48
CA ARG A 116 -7.87 5.65 3.17
C ARG A 116 -8.83 4.69 2.45
N ARG A 117 -10.11 4.66 2.85
CA ARG A 117 -11.12 3.83 2.19
C ARG A 117 -11.32 4.26 0.75
N GLU A 118 -11.49 5.55 0.48
CA GLU A 118 -11.73 6.04 -0.89
C GLU A 118 -10.52 5.86 -1.78
N VAL A 119 -9.32 6.22 -1.29
CA VAL A 119 -8.09 6.04 -2.05
C VAL A 119 -7.89 4.57 -2.41
N ARG A 120 -8.13 3.66 -1.45
CA ARG A 120 -8.07 2.22 -1.73
C ARG A 120 -9.08 1.80 -2.79
N MET A 121 -10.34 2.20 -2.66
CA MET A 121 -11.43 1.69 -3.51
C MET A 121 -11.41 2.27 -4.92
N ARG A 122 -11.10 3.57 -5.06
CA ARG A 122 -11.17 4.29 -6.34
C ARG A 122 -9.88 4.26 -7.14
N TRP A 123 -8.74 4.27 -6.45
CA TRP A 123 -7.44 4.36 -7.10
C TRP A 123 -6.68 3.04 -7.01
N PHE A 124 -6.44 2.55 -5.79
CA PHE A 124 -5.48 1.47 -5.59
C PHE A 124 -6.00 0.08 -5.99
N LYS A 125 -7.29 -0.20 -5.78
CA LYS A 125 -7.89 -1.52 -6.01
C LYS A 125 -7.86 -1.94 -7.48
N ASP A 126 -8.13 -1.02 -8.40
CA ASP A 126 -8.25 -1.33 -9.84
C ASP A 126 -7.06 -0.82 -10.66
N ASN A 127 -6.39 0.25 -10.21
CA ASN A 127 -5.30 0.86 -10.95
C ASN A 127 -3.89 0.54 -10.41
N GLY A 128 -3.76 -0.22 -9.32
CA GLY A 128 -2.45 -0.61 -8.81
C GLY A 128 -1.60 -1.31 -9.90
N CYS A 129 -0.47 -0.72 -10.22
CA CYS A 129 0.52 -1.23 -11.15
C CYS A 129 1.58 -2.01 -10.39
N LEU A 130 1.71 -3.28 -10.76
CA LEU A 130 2.74 -4.19 -10.29
C LEU A 130 4.00 -3.96 -11.11
N THR A 131 5.12 -3.77 -10.42
CA THR A 131 6.45 -3.59 -10.99
C THR A 131 7.36 -4.66 -10.43
N VAL A 132 8.07 -5.37 -11.30
CA VAL A 132 8.95 -6.49 -10.95
C VAL A 132 10.40 -6.11 -11.23
N ARG A 133 11.31 -6.50 -10.35
CA ARG A 133 12.76 -6.28 -10.47
C ARG A 133 13.51 -7.54 -10.12
N HIS A 134 14.62 -7.78 -10.80
CA HIS A 134 15.47 -8.92 -10.50
C HIS A 134 16.31 -8.60 -9.28
N THR A 135 16.56 -9.62 -8.48
CA THR A 135 17.65 -9.60 -7.52
C THR A 135 18.91 -10.14 -8.21
N GLN A 136 20.07 -9.83 -7.64
CA GLN A 136 21.34 -10.40 -8.10
C GLN A 136 21.30 -11.94 -8.10
N LYS A 137 20.73 -12.55 -7.06
CA LYS A 137 20.57 -14.00 -6.94
C LYS A 137 19.71 -14.57 -8.07
N GLY A 138 18.61 -13.89 -8.42
CA GLY A 138 17.75 -14.30 -9.52
C GLY A 138 18.49 -14.30 -10.86
N GLU A 139 19.25 -13.25 -11.14
CA GLU A 139 20.02 -13.10 -12.38
C GLU A 139 21.10 -14.18 -12.53
N GLU A 140 21.79 -14.52 -11.45
CA GLU A 140 22.83 -15.56 -11.42
C GLU A 140 22.25 -16.99 -11.54
N SER A 141 21.07 -17.24 -10.97
CA SER A 141 20.45 -18.58 -10.96
C SER A 141 19.93 -19.04 -12.32
N GLY A 142 19.56 -18.11 -13.21
CA GLY A 142 18.86 -18.41 -14.46
C GLY A 142 17.43 -18.95 -14.29
N GLU A 143 16.97 -19.26 -13.07
CA GLU A 143 15.64 -19.80 -12.80
C GLU A 143 14.52 -18.80 -13.10
N VAL A 144 14.86 -17.51 -13.17
CA VAL A 144 13.90 -16.43 -13.44
C VAL A 144 13.48 -16.40 -14.92
N TYR A 145 14.31 -16.91 -15.85
CA TYR A 145 14.05 -16.83 -17.30
C TYR A 145 12.84 -17.63 -17.78
N HIS A 146 12.31 -18.53 -16.95
CA HIS A 146 11.10 -19.30 -17.24
C HIS A 146 9.81 -18.58 -16.84
N LEU A 147 9.90 -17.45 -16.13
CA LEU A 147 8.74 -16.68 -15.70
C LEU A 147 8.31 -15.73 -16.83
N ASP A 148 7.14 -15.95 -17.43
CA ASP A 148 6.53 -15.06 -18.44
C ASP A 148 6.36 -13.61 -17.97
N MET A 149 6.43 -13.38 -16.65
CA MET A 149 6.41 -12.07 -15.99
C MET A 149 7.58 -11.16 -16.38
N LEU A 150 8.64 -11.73 -16.96
CA LEU A 150 9.81 -10.98 -17.43
C LEU A 150 9.57 -10.16 -18.71
N THR A 151 8.43 -10.37 -19.36
CA THR A 151 8.10 -9.70 -20.62
C THR A 151 7.64 -8.25 -20.44
N TRP A 152 7.31 -7.84 -19.22
CA TRP A 152 6.79 -6.51 -18.92
C TRP A 152 7.45 -5.88 -17.70
N ARG A 153 7.75 -4.59 -17.79
CA ARG A 153 8.35 -3.81 -16.69
C ARG A 153 7.32 -3.39 -15.65
N GLU A 154 6.10 -3.08 -16.10
CA GLU A 154 4.98 -2.65 -15.28
C GLU A 154 3.67 -3.17 -15.89
N LYS A 155 2.76 -3.68 -15.05
CA LYS A 155 1.45 -4.18 -15.48
C LYS A 155 0.44 -3.99 -14.35
N ARG A 156 -0.79 -3.60 -14.69
CA ARG A 156 -1.89 -3.55 -13.71
C ARG A 156 -2.08 -4.91 -13.03
N HIS A 157 -2.12 -4.93 -11.70
CA HIS A 157 -2.12 -6.18 -10.92
C HIS A 157 -3.29 -7.10 -11.27
N GLN A 158 -4.43 -6.54 -11.67
CA GLN A 158 -5.62 -7.29 -12.09
C GLN A 158 -5.42 -8.08 -13.38
N LYS A 159 -4.51 -7.63 -14.26
CA LYS A 159 -4.19 -8.31 -15.52
C LYS A 159 -3.22 -9.48 -15.33
N VAL A 160 -2.65 -9.65 -14.13
CA VAL A 160 -1.79 -10.77 -13.78
C VAL A 160 -2.68 -11.90 -13.28
N SER A 161 -2.50 -13.10 -13.81
CA SER A 161 -3.33 -14.25 -13.43
C SER A 161 -3.08 -14.63 -11.97
N SER A 162 -4.03 -15.35 -11.36
CA SER A 162 -3.86 -15.81 -9.98
C SER A 162 -2.72 -16.83 -9.84
N GLU A 163 -2.49 -17.66 -10.86
CA GLU A 163 -1.40 -18.64 -10.90
C GLU A 163 -0.04 -17.92 -10.98
N GLU A 164 0.08 -17.02 -11.97
CA GLU A 164 1.22 -16.14 -12.15
C GLU A 164 1.56 -15.40 -10.84
N PHE A 165 0.56 -14.79 -10.21
CA PHE A 165 0.81 -14.02 -8.99
C PHE A 165 1.36 -14.88 -7.84
N LEU A 166 0.99 -16.15 -7.71
CA LEU A 166 1.55 -17.04 -6.67
C LEU A 166 2.98 -17.45 -6.99
N GLU A 167 3.31 -17.69 -8.25
CA GLU A 167 4.68 -17.95 -8.68
C GLU A 167 5.59 -16.76 -8.36
N MET A 168 5.10 -15.53 -8.58
CA MET A 168 5.82 -14.31 -8.17
C MET A 168 6.07 -14.25 -6.67
N VAL A 169 5.05 -14.56 -5.87
CA VAL A 169 5.17 -14.53 -4.41
C VAL A 169 6.21 -15.54 -3.96
N LYS A 170 6.19 -16.75 -4.53
CA LYS A 170 7.21 -17.78 -4.26
C LYS A 170 8.61 -17.32 -4.70
N ALA A 171 8.75 -16.77 -5.90
CA ALA A 171 10.02 -16.26 -6.40
C ALA A 171 10.56 -15.10 -5.54
N LYS A 172 9.68 -14.29 -4.94
CA LYS A 172 10.05 -13.26 -3.97
C LYS A 172 10.51 -13.85 -2.63
N GLU A 173 9.83 -14.90 -2.13
CA GLU A 173 10.24 -15.63 -0.93
C GLU A 173 11.60 -16.33 -1.11
N ASP A 174 11.85 -16.88 -2.29
CA ASP A 174 13.12 -17.51 -2.67
C ASP A 174 14.23 -16.47 -2.94
N GLY A 175 13.89 -15.17 -2.91
CA GLY A 175 14.81 -14.07 -3.12
C GLY A 175 15.34 -13.99 -4.55
N LEU A 176 14.57 -14.45 -5.53
CA LEU A 176 14.91 -14.38 -6.95
C LEU A 176 14.46 -13.03 -7.55
N ILE A 177 13.28 -12.57 -7.16
CA ILE A 177 12.71 -11.29 -7.59
C ILE A 177 12.32 -10.42 -6.41
N ASP A 178 12.21 -9.11 -6.65
CA ASP A 178 11.44 -8.20 -5.82
C ASP A 178 10.32 -7.58 -6.65
N PHE A 179 9.20 -7.28 -6.02
CA PHE A 179 8.11 -6.59 -6.67
C PHE A 179 7.43 -5.62 -5.72
N SER A 180 6.86 -4.57 -6.30
CA SER A 180 6.03 -3.60 -5.59
C SER A 180 4.77 -3.27 -6.38
N ILE A 181 3.68 -2.95 -5.69
CA ILE A 181 2.45 -2.42 -6.30
C ILE A 181 2.31 -0.95 -5.93
N ARG A 182 2.25 -0.08 -6.94
CA ARG A 182 2.08 1.38 -6.77
C ARG A 182 1.08 1.92 -7.77
N LEU A 183 0.63 3.15 -7.61
CA LEU A 183 -0.09 3.85 -8.67
C LEU A 183 0.91 4.25 -9.76
N ASP A 184 0.44 4.30 -11.01
CA ASP A 184 1.22 4.90 -12.08
C ASP A 184 1.32 6.43 -11.87
N GLU A 185 2.28 7.06 -12.56
CA GLU A 185 2.55 8.49 -12.36
C GLU A 185 1.33 9.35 -12.66
N ARG A 186 0.55 8.98 -13.68
CA ARG A 186 -0.65 9.73 -14.06
C ARG A 186 -1.69 9.71 -12.95
N ASP A 187 -2.04 8.52 -12.46
CA ASP A 187 -3.03 8.35 -11.40
C ASP A 187 -2.55 8.95 -10.08
N HIS A 188 -1.24 8.91 -9.81
CA HIS A 188 -0.65 9.60 -8.68
C HIS A 188 -0.82 11.12 -8.75
N GLN A 189 -0.46 11.74 -9.89
CA GLN A 189 -0.57 13.19 -10.07
C GLN A 189 -2.03 13.65 -10.06
N GLU A 190 -2.95 12.86 -10.62
CA GLU A 190 -4.38 13.15 -10.59
C GLU A 190 -4.91 13.10 -9.15
N LEU A 191 -4.61 12.04 -8.39
CA LEU A 191 -4.99 11.95 -6.97
C LEU A 191 -4.39 13.10 -6.15
N LEU A 192 -3.10 13.39 -6.31
CA LEU A 192 -2.40 14.44 -5.59
C LEU A 192 -3.01 15.81 -5.91
N GLY A 193 -3.31 16.09 -7.18
CA GLY A 193 -4.00 17.30 -7.61
C GLY A 193 -5.38 17.47 -6.98
N ASN A 194 -6.17 16.39 -6.94
CA ASN A 194 -7.50 16.41 -6.33
C ASN A 194 -7.44 16.67 -4.81
N LEU A 195 -6.46 16.08 -4.12
CA LEU A 195 -6.25 16.34 -2.69
C LEU A 195 -5.70 17.74 -2.43
N ARG A 196 -4.84 18.26 -3.31
CA ARG A 196 -4.31 19.62 -3.25
C ARG A 196 -5.44 20.64 -3.26
N ASP A 197 -6.39 20.46 -4.17
CA ASP A 197 -7.56 21.34 -4.29
C ASP A 197 -8.45 21.31 -3.04
N CYS A 198 -8.41 20.24 -2.26
CA CYS A 198 -9.18 20.07 -1.01
C CYS A 198 -8.43 20.48 0.27
N TYR A 199 -7.10 20.69 0.19
CA TYR A 199 -6.21 20.84 1.36
C TYR A 199 -5.46 22.17 1.41
N LEU A 200 -5.07 22.72 0.25
CA LEU A 200 -4.33 23.98 0.19
C LEU A 200 -5.27 25.19 0.31
N LEU A 201 -4.74 26.30 0.80
CA LEU A 201 -5.49 27.55 0.81
C LEU A 201 -5.56 28.16 -0.59
N HIS A 202 -4.43 28.14 -1.31
CA HIS A 202 -4.28 28.69 -2.66
C HIS A 202 -3.80 27.62 -3.67
N PRO A 203 -4.64 26.62 -4.01
CA PRO A 203 -4.22 25.46 -4.79
C PRO A 203 -3.70 25.75 -6.21
N ARG A 204 -4.09 26.89 -6.81
CA ARG A 204 -3.70 27.30 -8.16
C ARG A 204 -2.54 28.32 -8.19
N GLY A 205 -2.18 28.88 -7.03
CA GLY A 205 -1.30 30.04 -6.96
C GLY A 205 -1.88 31.28 -7.66
N GLY A 206 -1.33 32.45 -7.39
CA GLY A 206 -1.75 33.69 -8.04
C GLY A 206 -0.89 34.88 -7.67
N GLY A 207 -0.89 35.90 -8.52
CA GLY A 207 -0.04 37.11 -8.38
C GLY A 207 -0.31 37.99 -7.15
N GLY A 208 -1.27 37.61 -6.28
CA GLY A 208 -1.60 38.31 -5.04
C GLY A 208 -1.35 37.50 -3.76
N VAL A 209 -0.83 36.26 -3.86
CA VAL A 209 -0.52 35.44 -2.68
C VAL A 209 0.81 35.93 -2.10
N SER A 210 0.85 36.22 -0.79
CA SER A 210 2.07 36.63 -0.09
C SER A 210 3.12 35.51 -0.11
N ASP A 211 4.40 35.87 -0.01
CA ASP A 211 5.47 34.86 -0.01
C ASP A 211 5.33 33.88 1.17
N GLN A 212 4.94 34.38 2.34
CA GLN A 212 4.60 33.57 3.51
C GLN A 212 3.47 32.58 3.25
N ALA A 213 2.37 33.01 2.63
CA ALA A 213 1.26 32.11 2.28
C ALA A 213 1.69 31.02 1.28
N ARG A 214 2.60 31.35 0.35
CA ARG A 214 3.18 30.35 -0.56
C ARG A 214 4.03 29.32 0.18
N GLU A 215 4.79 29.73 1.19
CA GLU A 215 5.60 28.82 2.00
C GLU A 215 4.72 27.86 2.83
N TRP A 216 3.60 28.35 3.39
CA TRP A 216 2.62 27.49 4.07
C TRP A 216 1.97 26.48 3.12
N ASP A 217 1.54 26.91 1.94
CA ASP A 217 0.99 26.00 0.94
C ASP A 217 2.03 25.01 0.40
N ARG A 218 3.31 25.41 0.29
CA ARG A 218 4.41 24.48 -0.03
C ARG A 218 4.51 23.38 1.03
N LEU A 219 4.52 23.74 2.31
CA LEU A 219 4.58 22.76 3.40
C LEU A 219 3.38 21.81 3.41
N ARG A 220 2.17 22.33 3.20
CA ARG A 220 0.95 21.50 3.10
C ARG A 220 1.01 20.56 1.88
N HIS A 221 1.57 21.01 0.77
CA HIS A 221 1.77 20.15 -0.40
C HIS A 221 2.74 19.00 -0.10
N GLU A 222 3.89 19.31 0.52
CA GLU A 222 4.86 18.29 0.96
C GLU A 222 4.25 17.31 1.98
N VAL A 223 3.32 17.77 2.83
CA VAL A 223 2.55 16.91 3.74
C VAL A 223 1.71 15.89 2.98
N LEU A 224 1.03 16.30 1.90
CA LEU A 224 0.24 15.39 1.06
C LEU A 224 1.12 14.36 0.35
N GLU A 225 2.23 14.80 -0.25
CA GLU A 225 3.20 13.90 -0.90
C GLU A 225 3.73 12.87 0.10
N GLU A 226 4.18 13.31 1.27
CA GLU A 226 4.69 12.42 2.31
C GLU A 226 3.60 11.46 2.83
N ALA A 227 2.36 11.94 2.97
CA ALA A 227 1.23 11.11 3.39
C ALA A 227 0.93 9.99 2.39
N LEU A 228 0.92 10.30 1.09
CA LEU A 228 0.65 9.34 0.04
C LEU A 228 1.80 8.34 -0.09
N GLU A 229 3.02 8.82 -0.33
CA GLU A 229 4.15 7.97 -0.72
C GLU A 229 4.73 7.17 0.44
N LYS A 230 4.93 7.80 1.61
CA LYS A 230 5.65 7.17 2.72
C LYS A 230 4.74 6.39 3.66
N HIS A 231 3.43 6.62 3.61
CA HIS A 231 2.49 6.06 4.59
C HIS A 231 1.32 5.34 3.93
N LEU A 232 0.54 6.01 3.09
CA LEU A 232 -0.69 5.46 2.56
C LEU A 232 -0.42 4.34 1.54
N TYR A 233 0.40 4.59 0.51
CA TYR A 233 0.69 3.58 -0.52
C TYR A 233 1.33 2.31 0.04
N PRO A 234 2.35 2.34 0.92
CA PRO A 234 2.92 1.11 1.49
C PRO A 234 1.89 0.31 2.30
N MET A 235 1.00 1.00 3.03
CA MET A 235 -0.07 0.33 3.77
C MET A 235 -1.11 -0.30 2.85
N LEU A 236 -1.50 0.39 1.77
CA LEU A 236 -2.45 -0.12 0.79
C LEU A 236 -1.87 -1.27 -0.03
N GLU A 237 -0.60 -1.17 -0.43
CA GLU A 237 0.17 -2.23 -1.09
C GLU A 237 0.19 -3.50 -0.26
N HIS A 238 0.60 -3.41 1.01
CA HIS A 238 0.64 -4.57 1.90
C HIS A 238 -0.74 -5.24 2.02
N GLY A 239 -1.81 -4.45 2.18
CA GLY A 239 -3.17 -4.95 2.23
C GLY A 239 -3.62 -5.61 0.92
N LEU A 240 -3.28 -5.03 -0.22
CA LEU A 240 -3.63 -5.53 -1.54
C LEU A 240 -2.89 -6.83 -1.87
N VAL A 241 -1.59 -6.90 -1.60
CA VAL A 241 -0.79 -8.12 -1.78
C VAL A 241 -1.36 -9.25 -0.92
N ALA A 242 -1.63 -9.01 0.36
CA ALA A 242 -2.20 -10.03 1.25
C ALA A 242 -3.57 -10.53 0.75
N MET A 243 -4.43 -9.64 0.27
CA MET A 243 -5.72 -9.98 -0.33
C MET A 243 -5.52 -10.83 -1.60
N ARG A 244 -4.63 -10.40 -2.51
CA ARG A 244 -4.37 -11.09 -3.78
C ARG A 244 -3.79 -12.49 -3.58
N ILE A 245 -2.91 -12.67 -2.60
CA ILE A 245 -2.40 -14.00 -2.20
C ILE A 245 -3.57 -14.91 -1.78
N LYS A 246 -4.48 -14.40 -0.95
CA LYS A 246 -5.63 -15.18 -0.47
C LYS A 246 -6.55 -15.58 -1.63
N GLU A 247 -6.89 -14.64 -2.51
CA GLU A 247 -7.72 -14.90 -3.69
C GLU A 247 -7.06 -15.93 -4.61
N ALA A 248 -5.76 -15.77 -4.85
CA ALA A 248 -5.02 -16.67 -5.73
C ALA A 248 -4.94 -18.09 -5.17
N LYS A 249 -4.70 -18.25 -3.86
CA LYS A 249 -4.73 -19.57 -3.20
C LYS A 249 -6.10 -20.23 -3.30
N VAL A 250 -7.19 -19.48 -3.15
CA VAL A 250 -8.56 -20.00 -3.33
C VAL A 250 -8.81 -20.43 -4.77
N PHE A 251 -8.33 -19.65 -5.75
CA PHE A 251 -8.45 -19.98 -7.16
C PHE A 251 -7.71 -21.28 -7.51
N VAL A 252 -6.42 -21.38 -7.16
CA VAL A 252 -5.61 -22.58 -7.43
C VAL A 252 -6.15 -23.79 -6.66
N GLY A 253 -6.55 -23.62 -5.40
CA GLY A 253 -7.16 -24.70 -4.61
C GLY A 253 -8.43 -25.27 -5.25
N ARG A 254 -9.25 -24.43 -5.89
CA ARG A 254 -10.41 -24.88 -6.67
C ARG A 254 -10.00 -25.71 -7.88
N ARG A 255 -9.00 -25.28 -8.63
CA ARG A 255 -8.50 -26.03 -9.80
C ARG A 255 -7.92 -27.39 -9.41
N ILE A 256 -7.15 -27.45 -8.32
CA ILE A 256 -6.61 -28.70 -7.77
C ILE A 256 -7.77 -29.63 -7.38
N LYS A 257 -8.78 -29.10 -6.68
CA LYS A 257 -9.96 -29.87 -6.32
C LYS A 257 -10.64 -30.48 -7.56
N GLU A 258 -10.91 -29.66 -8.58
CA GLU A 258 -11.57 -30.11 -9.81
C GLU A 258 -10.74 -31.19 -10.54
N ALA A 259 -9.42 -31.02 -10.61
CA ALA A 259 -8.51 -32.00 -11.19
C ALA A 259 -8.51 -33.32 -10.40
N MET A 260 -8.46 -33.25 -9.08
CA MET A 260 -8.52 -34.44 -8.21
C MET A 260 -9.88 -35.15 -8.32
N GLU A 261 -10.98 -34.39 -8.35
CA GLU A 261 -12.31 -34.94 -8.55
C GLU A 261 -12.42 -35.65 -9.90
N ALA A 262 -11.85 -35.09 -10.97
CA ALA A 262 -11.83 -35.74 -12.28
C ALA A 262 -11.04 -37.06 -12.27
N MET A 263 -9.92 -37.13 -11.53
CA MET A 263 -9.13 -38.35 -11.37
C MET A 263 -9.85 -39.43 -10.56
N ILE A 264 -10.60 -39.02 -9.52
CA ILE A 264 -11.32 -39.96 -8.63
C ILE A 264 -12.64 -40.42 -9.29
N ARG A 265 -13.32 -39.53 -10.02
CA ARG A 265 -14.63 -39.78 -10.63
C ARG A 265 -14.51 -40.50 -11.98
N VAL A 266 -13.59 -41.47 -12.06
CA VAL A 266 -13.45 -42.35 -13.22
C VAL A 266 -14.17 -43.66 -12.90
N ALA A 267 -15.15 -44.01 -13.73
CA ALA A 267 -15.85 -45.30 -13.58
C ALA A 267 -14.86 -46.46 -13.81
N PRO A 268 -15.04 -47.61 -13.13
CA PRO A 268 -14.22 -48.79 -13.40
C PRO A 268 -14.20 -49.13 -14.89
N TYR A 269 -13.03 -49.55 -15.39
CA TYR A 269 -12.85 -49.90 -16.79
C TYR A 269 -13.89 -50.94 -17.24
N THR A 270 -14.53 -50.66 -18.38
CA THR A 270 -15.47 -51.59 -19.02
C THR A 270 -14.93 -52.01 -20.38
N TRP A 271 -15.05 -53.30 -20.66
CA TRP A 271 -14.65 -53.88 -21.93
C TRP A 271 -15.85 -53.92 -22.87
N ARG A 272 -15.69 -53.42 -24.09
CA ARG A 272 -16.67 -53.54 -25.17
C ARG A 272 -16.24 -54.69 -26.10
N PRO A 273 -17.08 -55.73 -26.30
CA PRO A 273 -16.78 -56.77 -27.26
C PRO A 273 -16.72 -56.23 -28.71
N PRO A 274 -15.99 -56.90 -29.63
CA PRO A 274 -15.86 -56.45 -31.02
C PRO A 274 -17.16 -56.47 -31.87
N GLN A 275 -18.24 -57.09 -31.37
CA GLN A 275 -19.52 -57.14 -32.10
C GLN A 275 -20.21 -55.76 -32.08
N ALA A 276 -20.74 -55.35 -33.25
CA ALA A 276 -21.22 -53.99 -33.53
C ALA A 276 -22.24 -53.43 -32.52
N ASP A 277 -23.01 -54.30 -31.84
CA ASP A 277 -24.09 -53.92 -30.91
C ASP A 277 -23.86 -54.38 -29.45
N ALA A 278 -22.65 -54.79 -29.09
CA ALA A 278 -22.40 -55.38 -27.79
C ALA A 278 -22.35 -54.35 -26.63
N ARG A 279 -23.18 -54.57 -25.60
CA ARG A 279 -23.18 -53.74 -24.38
C ARG A 279 -21.82 -53.84 -23.65
N PRO A 280 -21.30 -52.72 -23.10
CA PRO A 280 -20.08 -52.74 -22.29
C PRO A 280 -20.25 -53.65 -21.07
N ARG A 281 -19.24 -54.48 -20.79
CA ARG A 281 -19.22 -55.43 -19.66
C ARG A 281 -18.12 -55.04 -18.67
N LYS A 282 -18.33 -55.37 -17.39
CA LYS A 282 -17.25 -55.27 -16.39
C LYS A 282 -16.11 -56.22 -16.77
N ALA A 283 -14.88 -55.71 -16.83
CA ALA A 283 -13.70 -56.56 -17.03
C ALA A 283 -13.54 -57.51 -15.82
N ARG A 284 -13.39 -58.82 -16.08
CA ARG A 284 -13.26 -59.85 -15.02
C ARG A 284 -11.80 -60.20 -14.71
N ALA A 285 -10.92 -60.09 -15.71
CA ALA A 285 -9.49 -60.31 -15.59
C ALA A 285 -8.77 -59.16 -16.30
N ILE A 286 -7.82 -58.53 -15.62
CA ILE A 286 -7.02 -57.42 -16.13
C ILE A 286 -5.56 -57.84 -16.02
N MET A 287 -4.83 -57.87 -17.13
CA MET A 287 -3.37 -58.06 -17.14
C MET A 287 -2.71 -56.69 -17.33
N GLY A 288 -2.09 -56.16 -16.27
CA GLY A 288 -1.27 -54.96 -16.35
C GLY A 288 0.17 -55.33 -16.69
N VAL A 289 0.67 -54.90 -17.84
CA VAL A 289 2.06 -55.14 -18.27
C VAL A 289 2.80 -53.80 -18.22
N HIS A 290 3.92 -53.75 -17.50
CA HIS A 290 4.81 -52.59 -17.46
C HIS A 290 6.16 -52.98 -18.06
N LEU A 291 6.52 -52.39 -19.19
CA LEU A 291 7.84 -52.53 -19.78
C LEU A 291 8.75 -51.43 -19.21
N ALA A 292 9.60 -51.77 -18.25
CA ALA A 292 10.65 -50.87 -17.78
C ALA A 292 11.96 -51.17 -18.54
N ALA A 293 12.76 -50.13 -18.79
CA ALA A 293 14.14 -50.33 -19.22
C ALA A 293 14.90 -51.12 -18.13
N PRO A 294 15.78 -52.07 -18.48
CA PRO A 294 16.64 -52.70 -17.50
C PRO A 294 17.49 -51.62 -16.82
N THR A 295 17.41 -51.54 -15.50
CA THR A 295 18.34 -50.74 -14.69
C THR A 295 19.73 -51.37 -14.82
N GLU A 296 20.70 -50.62 -15.35
CA GLU A 296 22.13 -50.94 -15.32
C GLU A 296 22.70 -50.90 -13.90
#